data_AF-A0A0A8V846-F1
#
_entry.id   AF-A0A0A8V846-F1
#
_cell.length_a   1.000
_cell.length_b   1.000
_cell.length_c   1.000
_cell.angle_alpha   90.00
_cell.angle_beta   90.00
_cell.angle_gamma   90.00
#
_symmetry.space_group_name_H-M   'P 1'
#
loop_
_entity.id
_entity.type
_entity.pdbx_description
1 polymer ?
#
loop_
_entity_poly.entity_id
_entity_poly.type
_entity_poly.pdbx_seq_one_letter_code
_entity_poly.pdbx_strand_id
1 'polypeptide(L)' 'MDQHGLNQRSFKEEIGARSLVSMILKGERKLTLDHMKALSKSFGLPVSAFIYDNI' A
#
# COMPACT_ATOMS: atom_id res chain seq x y z
N MET A 1 -9.99 -15.47 4.47
CA MET A 1 -9.52 -14.11 4.82
C MET A 1 -9.80 -13.87 6.29
N ASP A 2 -9.31 -14.80 7.09
CA ASP A 2 -9.45 -14.86 8.53
C ASP A 2 -8.05 -15.16 9.04
N GLN A 3 -7.68 -14.53 10.14
CA GLN A 3 -6.34 -14.48 10.73
C GLN A 3 -5.37 -13.48 10.10
N HIS A 4 -5.28 -12.36 10.81
CA HIS A 4 -4.13 -11.50 11.09
C HIS A 4 -4.65 -10.07 11.06
N GLY A 5 -4.66 -9.43 12.23
CA GLY A 5 -5.13 -8.07 12.49
C GLY A 5 -4.30 -6.96 11.81
N LEU A 6 -3.78 -7.21 10.62
CA LEU A 6 -3.36 -6.18 9.69
C LEU A 6 -4.63 -5.67 9.01
N ASN A 7 -5.29 -4.77 9.74
CA ASN A 7 -6.52 -4.10 9.34
C ASN A 7 -6.39 -3.61 7.90
N GLN A 8 -7.03 -4.29 6.95
CA GLN A 8 -7.22 -3.80 5.58
C GLN A 8 -8.03 -2.48 5.55
N ARG A 9 -8.53 -2.01 6.70
CA ARG A 9 -9.06 -0.68 6.94
C ARG A 9 -7.99 0.40 7.10
N SER A 10 -6.76 0.04 7.46
CA SER A 10 -5.67 0.98 7.75
C SER A 10 -5.23 1.73 6.49
N PHE A 11 -5.15 1.05 5.34
CA PHE A 11 -4.65 1.67 4.10
C PHE A 11 -5.71 2.46 3.30
N LYS A 12 -6.91 2.67 3.86
CA LYS A 12 -7.96 3.40 3.15
C LYS A 12 -7.57 4.87 2.96
N GLU A 13 -6.84 5.44 3.91
CA GLU A 13 -6.41 6.84 3.84
C GLU A 13 -5.21 7.02 2.89
N GLU A 14 -4.31 6.04 2.82
CA GLU A 14 -3.10 6.14 1.98
C GLU A 14 -3.28 5.61 0.55
N ILE A 15 -4.09 4.56 0.37
CA ILE A 15 -4.24 3.84 -0.92
C ILE A 15 -5.68 3.91 -1.44
N GLY A 16 -6.68 3.86 -0.57
CA GLY A 16 -8.09 3.96 -0.95
C GLY A 16 -8.89 2.67 -0.79
N ALA A 17 -9.77 2.37 -1.74
CA ALA A 17 -10.75 1.27 -1.61
C ALA A 17 -10.08 -0.08 -1.34
N ARG A 18 -10.72 -0.93 -0.51
CA ARG A 18 -10.22 -2.27 -0.14
C ARG A 18 -9.92 -3.14 -1.36
N SER A 19 -10.69 -3.01 -2.44
CA SER A 19 -10.45 -3.69 -3.71
C SER A 19 -9.11 -3.29 -4.33
N LEU A 20 -8.78 -1.99 -4.34
CA LEU A 20 -7.51 -1.48 -4.85
C LEU A 20 -6.34 -1.97 -4.01
N VAL A 21 -6.47 -1.92 -2.68
CA VAL A 21 -5.46 -2.48 -1.77
C VAL A 21 -5.22 -3.97 -2.08
N SER A 22 -6.29 -4.75 -2.25
CA SER A 22 -6.15 -6.18 -2.59
C SER A 22 -5.48 -6.40 -3.94
N MET A 23 -5.80 -5.60 -4.97
CA MET A 23 -5.15 -5.71 -6.28
C MET A 23 -3.65 -5.38 -6.21
N ILE A 24 -3.29 -4.37 -5.40
CA ILE A 24 -1.88 -3.99 -5.19
C ILE A 24 -1.11 -5.09 -4.46
N LEU A 25 -1.69 -5.65 -3.39
CA LEU A 25 -1.06 -6.74 -2.65
C LEU A 25 -0.89 -8.02 -3.48
N LYS A 26 -1.73 -8.23 -4.50
CA LYS A 26 -1.60 -9.33 -5.47
C LYS A 26 -0.64 -9.01 -6.63
N GLY A 27 -0.12 -7.79 -6.72
CA GLY A 27 0.73 -7.34 -7.83
C GLY A 27 -0.04 -7.04 -9.13
N GLU A 28 -1.37 -7.10 -9.13
CA GLU A 28 -2.23 -6.79 -10.28
C GLU A 28 -2.23 -5.28 -10.59
N ARG A 29 -1.91 -4.44 -9.58
CA ARG A 29 -1.78 -2.99 -9.70
C ARG A 29 -0.53 -2.51 -8.98
N LYS A 30 0.12 -1.48 -9.53
CA LYS A 30 1.25 -0.81 -8.88
C LYS A 30 0.79 0.33 -7.98
N LEU A 31 1.57 0.62 -6.95
CA LEU A 31 1.42 1.86 -6.20
C LEU A 31 1.68 3.06 -7.13
N THR A 32 0.87 4.11 -7.00
CA THR A 32 1.14 5.39 -7.64
C THR A 32 2.08 6.20 -6.76
N LEU A 33 2.66 7.27 -7.32
CA LEU A 33 3.51 8.17 -6.54
C LEU A 33 2.79 8.78 -5.34
N ASP A 34 1.50 9.13 -5.47
CA ASP A 34 0.69 9.66 -4.37
C ASP A 34 0.49 8.63 -3.26
N HIS A 35 0.21 7.36 -3.61
CA HIS A 35 0.10 6.30 -2.61
C HIS A 35 1.43 6.12 -1.86
N MET A 36 2.56 6.12 -2.57
CA MET A 36 3.88 5.99 -1.94
C MET A 36 4.20 7.17 -1.02
N LYS A 37 3.81 8.40 -1.38
CA LYS A 37 3.95 9.59 -0.52
C LYS A 37 3.09 9.49 0.74
N ALA A 38 1.85 9.03 0.61
CA ALA A 38 0.96 8.86 1.75
C ALA A 38 1.49 7.79 2.72
N LEU A 39 1.97 6.66 2.19
CA LEU A 39 2.62 5.62 2.97
C LEU A 39 3.91 6.13 3.62
N SER A 40 4.74 6.86 2.89
CA SER A 40 5.94 7.51 3.43
C SER A 40 5.64 8.38 4.65
N LYS A 41 4.58 9.20 4.58
CA LYS A 41 4.11 10.02 5.70
C LYS A 41 3.59 9.18 6.87
N SER A 42 2.81 8.14 6.60
CA SER A 42 2.18 7.29 7.64
C SER A 42 3.21 6.45 8.41
N PHE A 43 4.20 5.91 7.70
CA PHE A 43 5.23 5.03 8.25
C PHE A 43 6.52 5.75 8.65
N GLY A 44 6.69 7.03 8.29
CA GLY A 44 7.94 7.78 8.52
C GLY A 44 9.14 7.25 7.73
N LEU A 45 8.88 6.54 6.63
CA LEU A 45 9.90 5.92 5.76
C LEU A 45 10.10 6.74 4.49
N PRO A 46 11.30 6.74 3.88
CA PRO A 46 11.49 7.42 2.60
C PRO A 46 10.64 6.76 1.49
N VAL A 47 10.15 7.57 0.55
CA VAL A 47 9.31 7.10 -0.58
C VAL A 47 9.99 5.97 -1.37
N SER A 48 11.32 5.99 -1.49
CA SER A 48 12.11 4.96 -2.14
C SER A 48 11.93 3.57 -1.53
N ALA A 49 11.57 3.47 -0.25
CA ALA A 49 11.28 2.19 0.41
C ALA A 49 10.05 1.46 -0.17
N PHE A 50 9.18 2.18 -0.89
CA PHE A 50 7.97 1.63 -1.50
C PHE A 50 8.10 1.41 -3.02
N ILE A 51 9.29 1.63 -3.58
CA ILE A 51 9.60 1.30 -4.97
C ILE A 51 10.01 -0.18 -5.00
N TYR A 52 9.16 -1.01 -5.62
CA TYR A 52 9.48 -2.41 -5.86
C TYR A 52 9.95 -2.57 -7.31
N ASP A 53 11.25 -2.80 -7.50
CA ASP A 53 11.83 -3.20 -8.77
C ASP A 53 11.91 -4.74 -8.77
N ASN A 54 11.18 -5.40 -9.68
CA ASN A 54 11.39 -6.83 -9.94
C ASN A 54 12.69 -6.95 -10.74
N ILE A 55 13.81 -7.13 -10.04
CA ILE A 55 15.04 -7.67 -10.63
C ILE A 55 14.97 -9.19 -10.57
#